data_AF-A0A6M0RPV5-F1
#
_entry.id   AF-A0A6M0RPV5-F1
#
_cell.length_a   1.000
_cell.length_b   1.000
_cell.length_c   1.000
_cell.angle_alpha   90.00
_cell.angle_beta   90.00
_cell.angle_gamma   90.00
#
_symmetry.space_group_name_H-M   'P 1'
#
loop_
_entity.id
_entity.type
_entity.pdbx_description
1 polymer ?
#
loop_
_entity_poly.entity_id
_entity_poly.type
_entity_poly.pdbx_seq_one_letter_code
_entity_poly.pdbx_strand_id
1 'polypeptide(L)' 'MTSKSFKSQQIRRFKFWRNQRLRDGMQYQYALFQRIHTADYKQRHQVYQQASQLAQQGADILVTYEDQACHLWLNLKHKA' A
#
# COMPACT_ATOMS: atom_id res chain seq x y z
N MET A 1 -3.44 36.84 -3.14
CA MET A 1 -3.17 35.50 -3.68
C MET A 1 -2.65 34.62 -2.56
N THR A 2 -3.43 33.63 -2.11
CA THR A 2 -3.00 32.71 -1.05
C THR A 2 -2.26 31.53 -1.68
N SER A 3 -0.94 31.57 -1.62
CA SER A 3 -0.07 30.45 -1.96
C SER A 3 -0.32 29.31 -0.96
N LYS A 4 -0.86 28.19 -1.44
CA LYS A 4 -0.93 26.94 -0.68
C LYS A 4 0.29 26.11 -1.06
N SER A 5 1.26 26.02 -0.16
CA SER A 5 2.37 25.07 -0.30
C SER A 5 1.92 23.70 0.21
N PHE A 6 2.05 22.69 -0.65
CA PHE A 6 1.85 21.29 -0.26
C PHE A 6 3.24 20.67 -0.04
N LYS A 7 3.46 20.01 1.11
CA LYS A 7 4.67 19.20 1.31
C LYS A 7 4.74 18.10 0.25
N SER A 8 5.95 17.74 -0.16
CA SER A 8 6.28 16.53 -0.92
C SER A 8 5.38 15.36 -0.50
N GLN A 9 4.80 14.65 -1.48
CA GLN A 9 3.88 13.52 -1.27
C GLN A 9 4.60 12.40 -0.50
N GLN A 10 4.63 12.51 0.83
CA GLN A 10 5.22 11.53 1.72
C GLN A 10 4.23 10.39 1.94
N ILE A 11 4.76 9.17 1.88
CA ILE A 11 4.04 7.98 2.32
C ILE A 11 3.71 8.16 3.80
N ARG A 12 2.42 8.21 4.16
CA ARG A 12 1.98 8.29 5.56
C ARG A 12 1.41 6.95 6.00
N ARG A 13 2.00 6.35 7.02
CA ARG A 13 1.50 5.11 7.63
C ARG A 13 0.50 5.41 8.74
N PHE A 14 -0.49 4.55 8.92
CA PHE A 14 -1.48 4.63 9.99
C PHE A 14 -2.02 3.24 10.36
N LYS A 15 -2.73 3.14 11.48
CA LYS A 15 -3.48 1.95 11.86
C LYS A 15 -4.98 2.25 11.79
N PHE A 16 -5.79 1.27 11.45
CA PHE A 16 -7.25 1.40 11.41
C PHE A 16 -7.94 0.07 11.68
N TRP A 17 -9.19 0.12 12.13
CA TRP A 17 -10.00 -1.07 12.37
C TRP A 17 -10.78 -1.48 11.11
N ARG A 18 -10.73 -2.77 10.75
CA ARG A 18 -11.57 -3.35 9.70
C ARG A 18 -11.83 -4.82 10.02
N ASN A 19 -13.08 -5.26 9.90
CA ASN A 19 -13.50 -6.64 10.20
C ASN A 19 -13.03 -7.09 11.59
N GLN A 20 -13.23 -6.25 12.61
CA GLN A 20 -12.84 -6.49 14.00
C GLN A 20 -11.34 -6.76 14.22
N ARG A 21 -10.47 -6.38 13.27
CA ARG A 21 -9.01 -6.48 13.41
C ARG A 21 -8.35 -5.14 13.14
N LEU A 22 -7.32 -4.83 13.92
CA LEU A 22 -6.45 -3.70 13.64
C LEU A 22 -5.59 -4.03 12.42
N ARG A 23 -5.55 -3.13 11.44
CA ARG A 23 -4.84 -3.29 10.17
C ARG A 23 -3.84 -2.15 9.97
N ASP A 24 -2.85 -2.43 9.13
CA ASP A 24 -1.88 -1.44 8.65
C ASP A 24 -2.42 -0.73 7.42
N GLY A 25 -2.39 0.60 7.47
CA GLY A 25 -2.80 1.49 6.40
C GLY A 25 -1.65 2.36 5.91
N MET A 26 -1.72 2.72 4.64
CA MET A 26 -0.80 3.63 3.99
C MET A 26 -1.59 4.64 3.16
N GLN A 27 -1.30 5.92 3.32
CA GLN A 27 -1.74 6.96 2.41
C GLN A 27 -0.59 7.28 1.47
N TYR A 28 -0.85 7.15 0.17
CA TYR A 28 0.02 7.62 -0.88
C TYR A 28 -0.79 8.55 -1.78
N GLN A 29 -0.35 9.80 -1.91
CA GLN A 29 -1.12 10.88 -2.55
C GLN A 29 -2.52 11.03 -1.90
N TYR A 30 -3.59 10.84 -2.67
CA TYR A 30 -4.99 10.90 -2.24
C TYR A 30 -5.63 9.53 -2.07
N ALA A 31 -4.87 8.45 -2.25
CA ALA A 31 -5.34 7.09 -2.14
C ALA A 31 -4.94 6.47 -0.79
N LEU A 32 -5.83 5.62 -0.27
CA LEU A 32 -5.63 4.89 0.97
C LEU A 32 -5.49 3.42 0.63
N PHE A 33 -4.49 2.78 1.20
CA PHE A 33 -4.18 1.39 0.97
C PHE A 33 -4.12 0.63 2.30
N GLN A 34 -4.42 -0.65 2.24
CA GLN A 34 -4.28 -1.60 3.34
C GLN A 34 -3.14 -2.57 3.02
N ARG A 35 -2.29 -2.86 4.00
CA ARG A 35 -1.30 -3.93 3.85
C ARG A 35 -1.99 -5.29 3.83
N ILE A 36 -1.75 -6.04 2.75
CA ILE A 36 -2.31 -7.39 2.58
C ILE A 36 -1.24 -8.47 2.67
N HIS A 37 0.02 -8.13 2.44
CA HIS A 37 1.13 -9.07 2.55
C HIS A 37 2.43 -8.36 2.95
N THR A 38 3.29 -9.08 3.67
CA THR A 38 4.66 -8.68 4.02
C THR A 38 5.57 -9.88 3.82
N ALA A 39 6.68 -9.68 3.14
CA ALA A 39 7.72 -10.68 2.94
C ALA A 39 9.10 -10.10 3.20
N ASP A 40 10.10 -10.97 3.34
CA ASP A 40 11.51 -10.58 3.30
C ASP A 40 11.83 -10.01 1.90
N TYR A 41 12.64 -8.97 1.83
CA TYR A 41 13.13 -8.38 0.58
C TYR A 41 13.81 -9.40 -0.35
N LYS A 42 14.42 -10.46 0.20
CA LYS A 42 14.95 -11.59 -0.58
C LYS A 42 13.88 -12.29 -1.41
N GLN A 43 12.63 -12.25 -0.98
CA GLN A 43 11.46 -12.83 -1.67
C GLN A 43 10.72 -11.80 -2.54
N ARG A 44 11.29 -10.61 -2.80
CA ARG A 44 10.63 -9.54 -3.58
C ARG A 44 10.07 -10.00 -4.92
N HIS A 45 10.71 -10.97 -5.60
CA HIS A 45 10.21 -11.51 -6.86
C HIS A 45 8.82 -12.14 -6.73
N GLN A 46 8.58 -12.87 -5.64
CA GLN A 46 7.27 -13.45 -5.35
C GLN A 46 6.24 -12.36 -5.06
N VAL A 47 6.63 -11.32 -4.32
CA VAL A 47 5.76 -10.16 -4.04
C VAL A 47 5.37 -9.42 -5.32
N TYR A 48 6.33 -9.18 -6.22
CA TYR A 48 6.04 -8.56 -7.52
C TYR A 48 5.18 -9.44 -8.41
N GLN A 49 5.41 -10.75 -8.43
CA GLN A 49 4.57 -11.68 -9.19
C GLN A 49 3.12 -11.65 -8.68
N GLN A 50 2.94 -11.69 -7.35
CA GLN A 50 1.61 -11.59 -6.75
C GLN A 50 0.96 -10.23 -7.02
N ALA A 51 1.73 -9.14 -6.93
CA ALA A 51 1.24 -7.80 -7.27
C ALA A 51 0.76 -7.72 -8.72
N SER A 52 1.52 -8.31 -9.64
CA SER A 52 1.18 -8.35 -11.07
C SER A 52 -0.10 -9.14 -11.33
N GLN A 53 -0.26 -10.31 -10.70
CA GLN A 53 -1.49 -11.12 -10.81
C GLN A 53 -2.72 -10.37 -10.32
N LEU A 54 -2.62 -9.68 -9.17
CA LEU A 54 -3.71 -8.88 -8.64
C LEU A 54 -4.01 -7.67 -9.53
N ALA A 55 -2.99 -7.00 -10.06
CA ALA A 55 -3.17 -5.88 -10.98
C ALA A 55 -3.84 -6.32 -12.29
N GLN A 56 -3.50 -7.51 -12.81
CA GLN A 56 -4.18 -8.11 -13.97
C GLN A 56 -5.66 -8.40 -13.71
N GLN A 57 -6.04 -8.66 -12.45
CA GLN A 57 -7.43 -8.80 -12.02
C GLN A 57 -8.13 -7.45 -11.78
N GLY A 58 -7.46 -6.32 -12.07
CA GLY A 58 -7.99 -4.97 -11.92
C GLY A 58 -7.79 -4.36 -10.52
N ALA A 59 -7.03 -5.02 -9.64
CA ALA A 59 -6.73 -4.49 -8.32
C ALA A 59 -5.72 -3.33 -8.38
N ASP A 60 -6.01 -2.26 -7.65
CA ASP A 60 -5.05 -1.16 -7.48
C ASP A 60 -4.10 -1.49 -6.33
N ILE A 61 -2.86 -1.81 -6.71
CA ILE A 61 -1.83 -2.39 -5.84
C ILE A 61 -0.58 -1.51 -5.83
N LEU A 62 0.01 -1.35 -4.64
CA LEU A 62 1.33 -0.77 -4.48
C LEU A 62 2.26 -1.75 -3.77
N VAL A 63 3.54 -1.70 -4.16
CA VAL A 63 4.62 -2.41 -3.49
C VAL A 63 5.57 -1.38 -2.90
N THR A 64 5.86 -1.49 -1.60
CA THR A 64 6.90 -0.68 -0.95
C THR A 64 7.97 -1.60 -0.37
N TYR A 65 9.20 -1.12 -0.31
CA TYR A 65 10.29 -1.79 0.39
C TYR A 65 10.84 -0.87 1.48
N GLU A 66 11.19 -1.43 2.62
CA GLU A 66 11.84 -0.74 3.72
C GLU A 66 12.78 -1.73 4.42
N ASP A 67 14.05 -1.34 4.57
CA ASP A 67 15.11 -2.17 5.12
C ASP A 67 15.21 -3.55 4.44
N GLN A 68 14.77 -4.60 5.14
CA GLN A 68 14.77 -6.00 4.71
C GLN A 68 13.37 -6.54 4.45
N ALA A 69 12.36 -5.67 4.38
CA ALA A 69 10.97 -6.06 4.17
C ALA A 69 10.40 -5.49 2.87
N CYS A 70 9.53 -6.26 2.26
CA CYS A 70 8.69 -5.87 1.14
C CYS A 70 7.23 -5.97 1.56
N HIS A 71 6.43 -4.95 1.24
CA HIS A 71 5.02 -4.87 1.61
C HIS A 71 4.16 -4.70 0.38
N LEU A 72 3.06 -5.45 0.36
CA LEU A 72 2.02 -5.36 -0.65
C LEU A 72 0.82 -4.63 -0.08
N TRP A 73 0.37 -3.61 -0.78
CA TRP A 73 -0.69 -2.70 -0.38
C TRP A 73 -1.82 -2.75 -1.40
N LEU A 74 -3.05 -2.95 -0.93
CA LEU A 74 -4.26 -2.93 -1.76
C LEU A 74 -5.06 -1.67 -1.47
N ASN A 75 -5.47 -0.95 -2.51
CA ASN A 75 -6.29 0.24 -2.36
C ASN A 75 -7.61 -0.10 -1.65
N LEU A 76 -7.95 0.64 -0.60
CA LEU A 76 -9.17 0.44 0.18
C LEU A 76 -10.45 0.70 -0.62
N LYS A 77 -10.38 1.51 -1.68
CA LYS A 77 -11.50 1.78 -2.59
C LYS A 77 -11.69 0.68 -3.64
N HIS A 78 -10.75 -0.26 -3.77
CA HIS A 78 -10.91 -1.38 -4.67
C HIS A 78 -12.09 -2.23 -4.18
N LYS A 79 -13.16 -2.25 -4.99
CA LYS A 79 -14.30 -3.14 -4.78
C LYS A 79 -13.92 -4.49 -5.40
N ALA A 80 -13.87 -5.52 -4.56
CA ALA A 80 -13.82 -6.91 -5.03
C ALA A 80 -15.11 -7.26 -5.78
#